data_AF-A0A6V7BP10-F1
#
_entry.id   AF-A0A6V7BP10-F1
#
_cell.length_a   1.000
_cell.length_b   1.000
_cell.length_c   1.000
_cell.angle_alpha   90.00
_cell.angle_beta   90.00
_cell.angle_gamma   90.00
#
_symmetry.space_group_name_H-M   'P 1'
#
loop_
_entity.id
_entity.type
_entity.pdbx_description
1 polymer ?
#
loop_
_entity_poly.entity_id
_entity_poly.type
_entity_poly.pdbx_seq_one_letter_code
_entity_poly.pdbx_strand_id
1 'polypeptide(L)'
;MSFPDQITLDESMKLCLLYFERALRSSVMSPEEIYEEFGAHSGVAWELRQELLCGEALIDWDGMAAEQKIAVSRFISILKDMPLSAFSGEGLKDLLDPSWDIFRESANSFMIKDDMEGAG
;
A
#
# COMPACT_ATOMS: atom_id res chain seq x y z
N MET A 1 19.87 3.16 -34.28
CA MET A 1 18.54 3.35 -33.67
C MET A 1 18.66 3.03 -32.20
N SER A 2 18.61 4.03 -31.33
CA SER A 2 18.50 3.81 -29.88
C SER A 2 17.05 3.44 -29.62
N PHE A 3 16.79 2.27 -29.04
CA PHE A 3 15.46 2.01 -28.49
C PHE A 3 15.24 3.02 -27.36
N PRO A 4 14.12 3.76 -27.35
CA PRO A 4 13.80 4.62 -26.22
C PRO A 4 13.52 3.75 -24.99
N ASP A 5 14.19 4.08 -23.89
CA ASP A 5 13.72 3.92 -22.51
C ASP A 5 13.21 2.53 -22.09
N GLN A 6 14.07 1.50 -22.22
CA GLN A 6 13.79 0.22 -21.57
C GLN A 6 14.14 0.33 -20.08
N ILE A 7 13.12 0.51 -19.24
CA ILE A 7 13.27 0.48 -17.79
C ILE A 7 13.81 -0.89 -17.36
N THR A 8 14.82 -0.89 -16.49
CA THR A 8 15.38 -2.11 -15.92
C THR A 8 14.41 -2.74 -14.93
N LEU A 9 14.62 -4.02 -14.61
CA LEU A 9 13.86 -4.67 -13.53
C LEU A 9 14.04 -3.91 -12.22
N ASP A 10 15.26 -3.52 -11.89
CA ASP A 10 15.58 -2.81 -10.65
C ASP A 10 14.84 -1.46 -10.55
N GLU A 11 14.80 -0.68 -11.63
CA GLU A 11 14.02 0.55 -11.68
C GLU A 11 12.51 0.30 -11.55
N SER A 12 12.01 -0.78 -12.16
CA SER A 12 10.60 -1.18 -12.01
C SER A 12 10.25 -1.55 -10.57
N MET A 13 11.16 -2.24 -9.88
CA MET A 13 10.99 -2.61 -8.47
C MET A 13 11.05 -1.39 -7.55
N LYS A 14 11.93 -0.42 -7.84
CA LYS A 14 11.97 0.86 -7.11
C LYS A 14 10.67 1.65 -7.27
N LEU A 15 10.10 1.69 -8.48
CA LEU A 15 8.79 2.32 -8.70
C LEU A 15 7.69 1.58 -7.92
N CYS A 16 7.71 0.25 -7.93
CA CYS A 16 6.77 -0.56 -7.16
C CYS A 16 6.86 -0.24 -5.65
N LEU A 17 8.07 -0.13 -5.10
CA LEU A 17 8.29 0.27 -3.71
C LEU A 17 7.73 1.67 -3.44
N LEU A 18 8.02 2.64 -4.31
CA LEU A 18 7.51 4.01 -4.19
C LEU A 18 5.97 4.05 -4.16
N TYR A 19 5.31 3.34 -5.07
CA TYR A 19 3.84 3.30 -5.11
C TYR A 19 3.26 2.58 -3.89
N PHE A 20 3.88 1.47 -3.46
CA PHE A 20 3.48 0.77 -2.24
C PHE A 20 3.58 1.68 -1.01
N GLU A 21 4.71 2.37 -0.82
CA GLU A 21 4.90 3.29 0.30
C GLU A 21 3.89 4.44 0.28
N ARG A 22 3.58 4.97 -0.91
CA ARG A 22 2.54 6.00 -1.05
C ARG A 22 1.18 5.47 -0.64
N ALA A 23 0.76 4.32 -1.16
CA ALA A 23 -0.52 3.71 -0.80
C ALA A 23 -0.60 3.39 0.70
N LEU A 24 0.51 2.92 1.30
CA LEU A 24 0.60 2.68 2.74
C LEU A 24 0.42 3.97 3.54
N ARG A 25 1.02 5.09 3.10
CA ARG A 25 0.82 6.41 3.72
C ARG A 25 -0.61 6.91 3.56
N SER A 26 -1.23 6.74 2.40
CA SER A 26 -2.65 7.10 2.21
C SER A 26 -3.53 6.29 3.16
N SER A 27 -3.20 5.02 3.40
CA SER A 27 -3.99 4.16 4.29
C SER A 27 -4.10 4.65 5.75
N VAL A 28 -3.17 5.49 6.22
CA VAL A 28 -3.24 6.06 7.58
C VAL A 28 -4.03 7.36 7.67
N MET A 29 -4.47 7.92 6.54
CA MET A 29 -5.33 9.10 6.49
C MET A 29 -6.77 8.76 6.89
N SER A 30 -7.60 9.79 7.06
CA SER A 30 -9.05 9.57 7.23
C SER A 30 -9.66 8.95 5.96
N PRO A 31 -10.74 8.14 6.08
CA PRO A 31 -11.45 7.59 4.93
C PRO A 31 -11.84 8.65 3.89
N GLU A 32 -12.23 9.84 4.33
CA GLU A 32 -12.58 10.97 3.48
C GLU A 32 -11.39 11.49 2.66
N GLU A 33 -10.22 11.62 3.29
CA GLU A 33 -8.99 12.04 2.60
C GLU A 33 -8.55 10.99 1.57
N ILE A 34 -8.64 9.71 1.90
CA ILE A 34 -8.37 8.62 0.95
C ILE A 34 -9.34 8.69 -0.22
N TYR A 35 -10.64 8.87 0.06
CA TYR A 35 -11.66 8.96 -0.98
C TYR A 35 -11.39 10.09 -1.97
N GLU A 36 -10.99 11.27 -1.47
CA GLU A 36 -10.63 12.41 -2.31
C GLU A 36 -9.29 12.21 -3.05
N GLU A 37 -8.26 11.66 -2.40
CA GLU A 37 -6.96 11.40 -3.04
C GLU A 37 -7.10 10.47 -4.26
N PHE A 38 -7.98 9.48 -4.16
CA PHE A 38 -8.25 8.52 -5.23
C PHE A 38 -9.33 9.00 -6.22
N GLY A 39 -9.79 10.26 -6.15
CA GLY A 39 -10.68 10.85 -7.15
C GLY A 39 -12.17 10.59 -6.94
N ALA A 40 -12.57 10.22 -5.72
CA ALA A 40 -13.96 10.20 -5.26
C ALA A 40 -14.92 9.35 -6.11
N HIS A 41 -14.55 8.09 -6.38
CA HIS A 41 -15.36 7.15 -7.17
C HIS A 41 -15.68 5.85 -6.41
N SER A 42 -16.57 5.02 -6.95
CA SER A 42 -17.07 3.83 -6.24
C SER A 42 -16.05 2.73 -5.99
N GLY A 43 -14.90 2.76 -6.68
CA GLY A 43 -13.88 1.71 -6.65
C GLY A 43 -12.69 1.99 -5.75
N VAL A 44 -12.70 3.06 -4.95
CA VAL A 44 -11.52 3.54 -4.22
C VAL A 44 -10.90 2.47 -3.31
N ALA A 45 -11.70 1.75 -2.52
CA ALA A 45 -11.17 0.71 -1.64
C ALA A 45 -10.54 -0.46 -2.41
N TRP A 46 -11.08 -0.79 -3.59
CA TRP A 46 -10.50 -1.79 -4.47
C TRP A 46 -9.19 -1.30 -5.09
N GLU A 47 -9.12 -0.05 -5.54
CA GLU A 47 -7.89 0.53 -6.10
C GLU A 47 -6.78 0.60 -5.07
N LEU A 48 -7.06 1.14 -3.87
CA LEU A 48 -6.12 1.15 -2.76
C LEU A 48 -5.60 -0.26 -2.44
N ARG A 49 -6.49 -1.26 -2.42
CA ARG A 49 -6.10 -2.66 -2.24
C ARG A 49 -5.14 -3.13 -3.33
N GLN A 50 -5.37 -2.81 -4.60
CA GLN A 50 -4.48 -3.22 -5.69
C GLN A 50 -3.11 -2.56 -5.59
N GLU A 51 -3.06 -1.26 -5.28
CA GLU A 51 -1.78 -0.55 -5.08
C GLU A 51 -0.96 -1.15 -3.95
N LEU A 52 -1.62 -1.51 -2.84
CA LEU A 52 -0.95 -2.18 -1.72
C LEU A 52 -0.51 -3.61 -2.08
N LEU A 53 -1.33 -4.37 -2.81
CA LEU A 53 -0.98 -5.73 -3.23
C LEU A 53 0.13 -5.79 -4.29
N CYS A 54 0.40 -4.70 -5.01
CA CYS A 54 1.61 -4.60 -5.83
C CYS A 54 2.89 -4.87 -5.02
N GLY A 55 2.86 -4.61 -3.69
CA GLY A 55 3.95 -4.93 -2.78
C GLY A 55 4.34 -6.42 -2.72
N GLU A 56 3.51 -7.34 -3.23
CA GLU A 56 3.88 -8.77 -3.34
C GLU A 56 5.17 -8.97 -4.15
N ALA A 57 5.35 -8.21 -5.24
CA ALA A 57 6.55 -8.31 -6.06
C ALA A 57 7.81 -7.94 -5.28
N LEU A 58 7.70 -7.07 -4.27
CA LEU A 58 8.82 -6.56 -3.48
C LEU A 58 9.42 -7.61 -2.52
N ILE A 59 8.65 -8.64 -2.15
CA ILE A 59 9.08 -9.68 -1.20
C ILE A 59 10.30 -10.44 -1.75
N ASP A 60 10.27 -10.76 -3.04
CA ASP A 60 11.32 -11.53 -3.71
C ASP A 60 12.46 -10.66 -4.27
N TRP A 61 12.34 -9.33 -4.21
CA TRP A 61 13.36 -8.43 -4.75
C TRP A 61 14.56 -8.27 -3.82
N ASP A 62 15.76 -8.52 -4.32
CA ASP A 62 17.00 -8.44 -3.51
C ASP A 62 17.40 -7.01 -3.10
N GLY A 63 16.74 -5.98 -3.64
CA GLY A 63 17.02 -4.57 -3.33
C GLY A 63 16.47 -4.05 -2.00
N MET A 64 15.78 -4.90 -1.22
CA MET A 64 15.20 -4.54 0.08
C MET A 64 15.83 -5.30 1.24
N ALA A 65 15.93 -4.64 2.39
CA ALA A 65 16.37 -5.26 3.64
C ALA A 65 15.37 -6.32 4.11
N ALA A 66 15.85 -7.33 4.85
CA ALA A 66 15.02 -8.43 5.33
C ALA A 66 13.89 -7.94 6.24
N GLU A 67 14.15 -6.92 7.07
CA GLU A 67 13.18 -6.29 7.95
C GLU A 67 12.05 -5.62 7.17
N GLN A 68 12.38 -4.93 6.07
CA GLN A 68 11.38 -4.30 5.19
C GLN A 68 10.53 -5.37 4.50
N LYS A 69 11.13 -6.47 4.02
CA LYS A 69 10.40 -7.59 3.42
C LYS A 69 9.42 -8.23 4.39
N ILE A 70 9.81 -8.38 5.65
CA ILE A 70 8.93 -8.88 6.72
C ILE A 70 7.75 -7.93 6.95
N ALA A 71 8.01 -6.62 6.98
CA ALA A 71 6.97 -5.61 7.14
C ALA A 71 5.97 -5.63 5.97
N VAL A 72 6.46 -5.61 4.72
CA VAL A 72 5.62 -5.72 3.53
C VAL A 72 4.79 -7.00 3.56
N SER A 73 5.42 -8.15 3.84
CA SER A 73 4.71 -9.44 3.93
C SER A 73 3.57 -9.41 4.94
N ARG A 74 3.75 -8.74 6.08
CA ARG A 74 2.70 -8.57 7.09
C ARG A 74 1.51 -7.76 6.55
N PHE A 75 1.76 -6.63 5.89
CA PHE A 75 0.69 -5.82 5.28
C PHE A 75 -0.08 -6.58 4.21
N ILE A 76 0.63 -7.28 3.33
CA ILE A 76 0.03 -8.13 2.30
C ILE A 76 -0.84 -9.21 2.92
N SER A 77 -0.38 -9.88 3.99
CA SER A 77 -1.16 -10.90 4.68
C SER A 77 -2.48 -10.33 5.23
N ILE A 78 -2.43 -9.18 5.92
CA ILE A 78 -3.64 -8.53 6.46
C ILE A 78 -4.63 -8.23 5.32
N LEU A 79 -4.17 -7.67 4.20
CA LEU A 79 -5.03 -7.34 3.05
C LEU A 79 -5.64 -8.58 2.38
N LYS A 80 -4.91 -9.69 2.34
CA LYS A 80 -5.42 -10.96 1.79
C LYS A 80 -6.48 -11.58 2.69
N ASP A 81 -6.39 -11.37 3.99
CA ASP A 81 -7.33 -11.90 4.98
C ASP A 81 -8.59 -11.03 5.14
N MET A 82 -8.58 -9.79 4.62
CA MET A 82 -9.76 -8.92 4.64
C MET A 82 -10.91 -9.51 3.81
N PRO A 83 -12.15 -9.44 4.32
CA PRO A 83 -13.31 -9.95 3.59
C PRO A 83 -13.54 -9.14 2.32
N LEU A 84 -14.05 -9.80 1.26
CA LEU A 84 -14.37 -9.13 -0.01
C LEU A 84 -15.37 -7.99 0.15
N SER A 85 -16.21 -8.03 1.19
CA SER A 85 -17.17 -6.96 1.51
C SER A 85 -16.51 -5.62 1.79
N ALA A 86 -15.26 -5.61 2.28
CA ALA A 86 -14.49 -4.39 2.56
C ALA A 86 -14.05 -3.64 1.28
N PHE A 87 -14.33 -4.22 0.10
CA PHE A 87 -13.93 -3.68 -1.22
C PHE A 87 -15.08 -3.65 -2.22
N SER A 88 -16.30 -4.00 -1.81
CA SER A 88 -17.42 -4.29 -2.73
C SER A 88 -18.66 -3.43 -2.51
N GLY A 89 -18.54 -2.30 -1.82
CA GLY A 89 -19.65 -1.36 -1.64
C GLY A 89 -19.50 -0.17 -2.58
N GLU A 90 -19.89 1.01 -2.09
CA GLU A 90 -20.02 2.22 -2.91
C GLU A 90 -19.21 3.38 -2.30
N GLY A 91 -18.05 3.62 -2.89
CA GLY A 91 -17.22 4.81 -2.64
C GLY A 91 -16.68 4.85 -1.22
N LEU A 92 -16.91 5.96 -0.51
CA LEU A 92 -16.42 6.18 0.85
C LEU A 92 -16.83 5.08 1.84
N LYS A 93 -17.99 4.44 1.64
CA LYS A 93 -18.52 3.43 2.57
C LYS A 93 -17.58 2.24 2.77
N ASP A 94 -16.82 1.88 1.74
CA ASP A 94 -15.95 0.70 1.77
C ASP A 94 -14.74 0.94 2.65
N LEU A 95 -14.25 2.17 2.65
CA LEU A 95 -13.17 2.61 3.53
C LEU A 95 -13.63 2.68 4.99
N LEU A 96 -14.94 2.74 5.25
CA LEU A 96 -15.48 2.71 6.62
C LEU A 96 -15.72 1.29 7.14
N ASP A 97 -15.43 0.25 6.35
CA ASP A 97 -15.51 -1.14 6.82
C ASP A 97 -14.50 -1.37 7.96
N PRO A 98 -14.91 -1.92 9.12
CA PRO A 98 -14.02 -2.16 10.26
C PRO A 98 -12.83 -3.06 9.96
N SER A 99 -12.87 -3.84 8.87
CA SER A 99 -11.75 -4.66 8.42
C SER A 99 -10.51 -3.80 8.10
N TRP A 100 -10.70 -2.53 7.76
CA TRP A 100 -9.61 -1.58 7.55
C TRP A 100 -8.91 -1.15 8.85
N ASP A 101 -9.55 -1.27 10.02
CA ASP A 101 -9.00 -0.76 11.28
C ASP A 101 -7.70 -1.48 11.65
N ILE A 102 -7.67 -2.81 11.53
CA ILE A 102 -6.46 -3.62 11.78
C ILE A 102 -5.32 -3.21 10.83
N PHE A 103 -5.67 -2.95 9.56
CA PHE A 103 -4.69 -2.51 8.56
C PHE A 103 -4.13 -1.12 8.92
N ARG A 104 -5.02 -0.16 9.24
CA ARG A 104 -4.67 1.21 9.65
C ARG A 104 -3.81 1.26 10.90
N GLU A 105 -4.15 0.48 11.92
CA GLU A 105 -3.38 0.39 13.16
C GLU A 105 -1.97 -0.14 12.89
N SER A 106 -1.87 -1.18 12.05
CA SER A 106 -0.59 -1.74 11.63
C SER A 106 0.24 -0.75 10.82
N ALA A 107 -0.39 -0.01 9.91
CA ALA A 107 0.26 0.98 9.06
C ALA A 107 0.75 2.17 9.87
N ASN A 108 -0.08 2.69 10.79
CA ASN A 108 0.30 3.77 11.71
C ASN A 108 1.50 3.38 12.58
N SER A 109 1.49 2.16 13.14
CA SER A 109 2.58 1.67 13.99
C SER A 109 3.91 1.57 13.21
N PHE A 110 3.84 1.22 11.93
CA PHE A 110 5.01 1.12 11.05
C PHE A 110 5.55 2.51 10.70
N MET A 111 4.69 3.43 10.29
CA MET A 111 5.09 4.81 9.93
C MET A 111 5.73 5.56 11.11
N ILE A 112 5.18 5.42 12.32
CA ILE A 112 5.76 6.03 13.53
C ILE A 112 7.18 5.49 13.80
N LYS A 113 7.42 4.21 13.50
CA LYS A 113 8.72 3.59 13.71
C LYS A 113 9.74 4.10 12.69
N ASP A 114 9.36 4.19 11.41
CA ASP A 114 10.23 4.71 10.34
C ASP A 114 10.56 6.20 10.53
N ASP A 115 9.60 7.01 10.99
CA ASP A 115 9.84 8.44 11.30
C ASP A 115 10.83 8.65 12.46
N MET A 116 10.87 7.72 13.43
CA MET A 116 11.84 7.75 14.52
C MET A 116 13.22 7.20 14.12
N GLU A 117 13.30 6.31 13.13
CA GLU A 117 14.56 5.77 12.61
C GLU A 117 15.19 6.68 11.54
N GLY A 118 14.40 7.52 10.84
CA GLY A 118 14.86 8.50 9.85
C GLY A 118 15.40 9.84 10.42
N ALA A 119 15.39 10.02 11.74
CA ALA A 119 15.93 11.20 12.42
C ALA A 119 17.36 11.00 12.97
N GLY A 120 18.06 9.93 12.54
CA GLY A 120 19.42 9.57 12.94
C GLY A 120 20.51 9.94 11.95
#